data_AF-A0A7J4PKF4-F1
#
_entry.id   AF-A0A7J4PKF4-F1
#
_cell.length_a   1.000
_cell.length_b   1.000
_cell.length_c   1.000
_cell.angle_alpha   90.00
_cell.angle_beta   90.00
_cell.angle_gamma   90.00
#
_symmetry.space_group_name_H-M   'P 1'
#
loop_
_entity.id
_entity.type
_entity.pdbx_description
1 polymer ?
#
loop_
_entity_poly.entity_id
_entity_poly.type
_entity_poly.pdbx_seq_one_letter_code
_entity_poly.pdbx_strand_id
1 'polypeptide(L)'
;MTTFLSGKTLSANQIELINLIVNHLTEHGVMDAALLYESPFTDLTPQGPDGLFASSLVDELIGHWKITATAMSPSYQQQSLA
;
A
#
# COMPACT_ATOMS: atom_id res chain seq x y z
N MET A 1 6.98 4.58 -14.18
CA MET A 1 7.08 4.59 -12.70
C MET A 1 7.32 6.00 -12.11
N THR A 2 7.53 7.06 -12.89
CA THR A 2 7.92 8.38 -12.37
C THR A 2 6.77 9.38 -12.14
N THR A 3 5.55 9.12 -12.61
CA THR A 3 4.44 10.09 -12.53
C THR A 3 3.83 10.22 -11.13
N PHE A 4 3.90 9.17 -10.30
CA PHE A 4 3.17 9.11 -9.03
C PHE A 4 3.75 10.01 -7.92
N LEU A 5 5.08 10.14 -7.87
CA LEU A 5 5.79 10.93 -6.85
C LEU A 5 6.27 12.30 -7.35
N SER A 6 6.06 12.60 -8.64
CA SER A 6 6.56 13.82 -9.26
C SER A 6 5.86 15.05 -8.66
N GLY A 7 6.66 15.93 -8.03
CA GLY A 7 6.20 17.21 -7.48
C GLY A 7 5.71 17.17 -6.03
N LYS A 8 5.76 16.02 -5.34
CA LYS A 8 5.42 15.89 -3.92
C LYS A 8 6.70 15.77 -3.09
N THR A 9 6.87 16.65 -2.09
CA THR A 9 7.88 16.45 -1.04
C THR A 9 7.36 15.39 -0.09
N LEU A 10 7.98 14.21 -0.12
CA LEU A 10 7.65 13.13 0.81
C LEU A 10 8.33 13.36 2.16
N SER A 11 7.68 12.95 3.24
CA SER A 11 8.29 12.86 4.56
C SER A 11 9.26 11.67 4.64
N ALA A 12 10.16 11.68 5.63
CA ALA A 12 11.09 10.58 5.86
C ALA A 12 10.36 9.23 6.02
N ASN A 13 9.25 9.21 6.78
CA ASN A 13 8.46 7.99 7.00
C ASN A 13 7.79 7.49 5.70
N GLN A 14 7.36 8.39 4.81
CA GLN A 14 6.79 8.00 3.51
C GLN A 14 7.84 7.37 2.60
N ILE A 15 9.06 7.90 2.59
CA ILE A 15 10.18 7.34 1.82
C ILE A 15 10.55 5.96 2.38
N GLU A 16 10.63 5.83 3.70
CA GLU A 16 10.98 4.57 4.36
C GLU A 16 9.95 3.48 4.09
N LEU A 17 8.65 3.81 4.14
CA LEU A 17 7.59 2.87 3.80
C LEU A 17 7.75 2.35 2.37
N ILE A 18 7.99 3.24 1.40
CA ILE A 18 8.18 2.86 -0.01
C ILE A 18 9.40 1.94 -0.16
N ASN A 19 10.52 2.25 0.51
CA ASN A 19 11.72 1.44 0.47
C ASN A 19 11.47 0.02 1.01
N LEU A 20 10.76 -0.10 2.14
CA LEU A 20 10.41 -1.41 2.70
C LEU A 20 9.56 -2.25 1.74
N ILE A 21 8.55 -1.64 1.10
CA ILE A 21 7.71 -2.35 0.14
C ILE A 21 8.52 -2.78 -1.09
N VAL A 22 9.36 -1.90 -1.63
CA VAL A 22 10.21 -2.20 -2.78
C VAL A 22 11.20 -3.31 -2.45
N ASN A 23 11.80 -3.30 -1.26
CA ASN A 23 12.71 -4.36 -0.80
C ASN A 23 11.98 -5.71 -0.74
N HIS A 24 10.81 -5.76 -0.11
CA HIS A 24 10.02 -6.98 0.01
C HIS A 24 9.61 -7.54 -1.36
N LEU A 25 9.14 -6.67 -2.27
CA LEU A 25 8.80 -7.06 -3.64
C LEU A 25 10.03 -7.50 -4.45
N THR A 26 11.21 -6.96 -4.18
CA THR A 26 12.46 -7.36 -4.86
C THR A 26 12.94 -8.73 -4.38
N GLU A 27 12.80 -9.01 -3.08
CA GLU A 27 13.24 -10.27 -2.47
C GLU A 27 12.27 -11.42 -2.77
N HIS A 28 10.96 -11.18 -2.67
CA HIS A 28 9.94 -12.22 -2.73
C HIS A 28 9.12 -12.21 -4.03
N GLY A 29 9.20 -11.15 -4.83
CA GLY A 29 8.47 -11.00 -6.09
C GLY A 29 6.96 -10.73 -5.93
N VAL A 30 6.41 -10.97 -4.74
CA VAL A 30 5.01 -10.76 -4.35
C VAL A 30 4.97 -10.27 -2.91
N MET A 31 3.89 -9.57 -2.54
CA MET A 31 3.63 -9.15 -1.16
C MET A 31 2.14 -9.28 -0.89
N ASP A 32 1.76 -9.71 0.32
CA ASP A 32 0.38 -9.65 0.79
C ASP A 32 0.10 -8.26 1.37
N ALA A 33 -1.05 -7.67 1.03
CA ALA A 33 -1.47 -6.37 1.57
C ALA A 33 -1.60 -6.40 3.10
N ALA A 34 -1.89 -7.55 3.70
CA ALA A 34 -1.97 -7.70 5.16
C ALA A 34 -0.64 -7.36 5.85
N LEU A 35 0.51 -7.62 5.21
CA LEU A 35 1.84 -7.34 5.77
C LEU A 35 2.07 -5.86 6.03
N LEU A 36 1.38 -4.97 5.30
CA LEU A 36 1.46 -3.52 5.50
C LEU A 36 0.93 -3.06 6.86
N TYR A 37 0.17 -3.92 7.54
CA TYR A 37 -0.40 -3.70 8.87
C TYR A 37 0.32 -4.54 9.94
N GLU A 38 1.51 -5.03 9.65
CA GLU A 38 2.40 -5.73 10.58
C GLU A 38 3.78 -5.03 10.66
N SER A 39 4.59 -5.38 11.66
CA SER A 39 5.99 -4.94 11.73
C SER A 39 6.77 -5.54 10.54
N PRO A 40 7.66 -4.78 9.86
CA PRO A 40 8.22 -3.46 10.25
C PRO A 40 7.39 -2.24 9.82
N PHE A 41 6.28 -2.40 9.11
CA PHE A 41 5.51 -1.27 8.56
C PHE A 41 4.75 -0.50 9.65
N THR A 42 4.17 -1.20 10.63
CA THR A 42 3.47 -0.57 11.76
C THR A 42 4.39 0.20 12.70
N ASP A 43 5.69 -0.06 12.66
CA ASP A 43 6.69 0.64 13.46
C ASP A 43 6.94 2.07 12.92
N LEU A 44 6.68 2.30 11.62
CA LEU A 44 6.73 3.62 11.00
C LEU A 44 5.49 4.46 11.29
N THR A 45 4.34 3.79 11.43
CA THR A 45 3.02 4.40 11.62
C THR A 45 2.05 3.36 12.18
N PRO A 46 1.40 3.61 13.33
CA PRO A 46 0.47 2.65 13.94
C PRO A 46 -0.71 2.27 13.06
N GLN A 47 -1.04 3.09 12.05
CA GLN A 47 -2.12 2.84 11.10
C GLN A 47 -1.62 2.21 9.78
N GLY A 48 -0.35 1.81 9.70
CA GLY A 48 0.25 1.32 8.46
C GLY A 48 0.21 2.38 7.35
N PRO A 49 0.09 1.98 6.07
CA PRO A 49 0.16 2.89 4.93
C PRO A 49 -0.90 4.00 4.97
N ASP A 50 -2.07 3.73 5.55
CA ASP A 50 -3.17 4.70 5.70
C ASP A 50 -2.81 5.91 6.58
N GLY A 51 -1.84 5.76 7.48
CA GLY A 51 -1.34 6.86 8.30
C GLY A 51 -0.38 7.81 7.57
N LEU A 52 0.10 7.41 6.39
CA LEU A 52 1.11 8.16 5.62
C LEU A 52 0.60 8.60 4.25
N PHE A 53 -0.39 7.93 3.69
CA PHE A 53 -0.92 8.19 2.36
C PHE A 53 -2.45 8.27 2.39
N ALA A 54 -3.03 9.06 1.49
CA ALA A 54 -4.48 9.05 1.29
C ALA A 54 -4.91 7.67 0.76
N SER A 55 -6.06 7.16 1.19
CA SER A 55 -6.52 5.81 0.82
C SER A 55 -6.57 5.57 -0.69
N SER A 56 -6.98 6.57 -1.49
CA SER A 56 -6.96 6.48 -2.96
C SER A 56 -5.56 6.25 -3.54
N LEU A 57 -4.53 6.73 -2.84
CA LEU A 57 -3.13 6.62 -3.22
C LEU A 57 -2.55 5.27 -2.74
N VAL A 58 -3.01 4.75 -1.60
CA VAL A 58 -2.74 3.39 -1.14
C VAL A 58 -3.35 2.37 -2.10
N ASP A 59 -4.59 2.56 -2.52
CA ASP A 59 -5.28 1.71 -3.49
C ASP A 59 -4.56 1.69 -4.85
N GLU A 60 -4.07 2.85 -5.32
CA GLU A 60 -3.30 2.93 -6.56
C GLU A 60 -1.93 2.24 -6.43
N LEU A 61 -1.26 2.36 -5.28
CA LEU A 61 0.00 1.67 -4.98
C LEU A 61 -0.20 0.14 -4.99
N ILE A 62 -1.25 -0.33 -4.31
CA ILE A 62 -1.64 -1.74 -4.23
C ILE A 62 -2.13 -2.26 -5.58
N GLY A 63 -2.78 -1.45 -6.40
CA GLY A 63 -3.23 -1.84 -7.73
C GLY A 63 -2.12 -1.89 -8.78
N HIS A 64 -1.10 -1.03 -8.67
CA HIS A 64 0.02 -0.98 -9.60
C HIS A 64 1.04 -2.10 -9.36
N TRP A 65 1.28 -2.46 -8.10
CA TRP A 65 2.10 -3.60 -7.73
C TRP A 65 1.20 -4.82 -7.63
N LYS A 66 1.60 -6.00 -8.13
CA LYS A 66 0.80 -7.23 -8.02
C LYS A 66 0.74 -7.75 -6.57
N ILE A 67 0.41 -6.87 -5.62
CA ILE A 67 0.07 -7.21 -4.26
C ILE A 67 -1.28 -7.92 -4.38
N THR A 68 -1.27 -9.23 -4.17
CA THR A 68 -2.50 -10.02 -4.30
C THR A 68 -3.30 -9.75 -3.05
N ALA A 69 -4.13 -8.70 -3.06
CA ALA A 69 -5.05 -8.34 -1.99
C ALA A 69 -6.13 -9.44 -1.87
N THR A 70 -5.74 -10.61 -1.37
CA THR A 70 -6.64 -11.76 -1.19
C THR A 70 -7.43 -11.65 0.12
N ALA A 71 -7.13 -10.67 0.98
CA ALA A 71 -7.78 -10.52 2.28
C ALA A 71 -8.95 -9.52 2.32
N MET A 72 -9.23 -8.75 1.26
CA MET A 72 -10.41 -7.88 1.21
C MET A 72 -11.25 -8.20 -0.02
N SER A 73 -12.19 -9.13 0.17
CA SER A 73 -13.28 -9.33 -0.76
C SER A 73 -13.99 -7.98 -0.99
N PRO A 74 -14.15 -7.52 -2.26
CA PRO A 74 -14.87 -6.29 -2.56
C PRO A 74 -16.37 -6.53 -2.35
N SER A 75 -16.82 -6.42 -1.10
CA SER A 75 -18.23 -6.43 -0.72
C SER A 75 -18.94 -5.10 -1.06
N TYR A 76 -18.25 -4.13 -1.66
CA TYR A 76 -18.79 -2.82 -2.06
C TYR A 76 -19.63 -2.81 -3.35
N GLN A 77 -19.89 -3.96 -3.98
CA GLN A 77 -20.73 -4.06 -5.19
C GLN A 77 -21.93 -5.00 -5.05
N GLN A 78 -22.21 -5.55 -3.85
CA GLN A 78 -23.45 -6.30 -3.60
C GLN A 78 -24.49 -5.42 -2.89
N GLN A 79 -24.91 -4.32 -3.53
CA GLN A 79 -26.20 -3.68 -3.20
C GLN A 79 -26.62 -2.65 -4.27
N SER A 80 -27.32 -3.11 -5.30
CA SER A 80 -28.54 -2.46 -5.84
C SER A 80 -29.09 -3.22 -7.06
N LEU A 81 -30.03 -4.12 -6.77
CA LEU A 81 -31.28 -4.39 -7.50
C LEU A 81 -31.30 -4.24 -9.03
N ALA A 82 -31.27 -5.38 -9.74
CA ALA A 82 -32.29 -5.80 -10.73
C ALA A 82 -32.05 -7.25 -11.14
#